data_AF-A0A3B5KJ38-F1
#
_entry.id   AF-A0A3B5KJ38-F1
#
_cell.length_a   1.000
_cell.length_b   1.000
_cell.length_c   1.000
_cell.angle_alpha   90.00
_cell.angle_beta   90.00
_cell.angle_gamma   90.00
#
_symmetry.space_group_name_H-M   'P 1'
#
loop_
_entity.id
_entity.type
_entity.pdbx_description
1 polymer ?
#
loop_
_entity_poly.entity_id
_entity_poly.type
_entity_poly.pdbx_seq_one_letter_code
_entity_poly.pdbx_strand_id
1 'polypeptide(L)'
;MSYNILSQELLQDNAYLYRHCDPGILPWNHRLPNLLAEIKQHDADILCLQEVQEDHYENQIKPALLTLGYQCEYKKRTGSKPDGCAIVFKSSRLSLLSSNPIEFLCPGDTLLDRDNVGLVLLLQPHDAASSSGRPTSICVANTHLLYNPRRGDIKLAQLAILLAEISRFSRPPNGSSSPVVLCGDFNSTPLSPLYRFLTTGRLNYSGLKIGSVSGQENSPRGQRLLPSPIWSHSLGIDHQCQYRNEPAAAASKEGASSEPSTPDPETKAEFKRLRIEHNLNLRSTYQHLLPPNGRPEITTHHSRTALTVDYIMYTPDTVTYPNGRGLHLLGRLSLVGQAELEEVNGLPNHHHSSDHLPLLARFRLCR
;
A
#
# COMPACT_ATOMS: atom_id res chain seq x y z
N MET A 1 2.48 7.04 10.61
CA MET A 1 3.80 6.77 10.01
C MET A 1 3.66 5.68 8.96
N SER A 2 4.33 5.77 7.83
CA SER A 2 4.54 4.65 6.89
C SER A 2 6.04 4.43 6.76
N TYR A 3 6.52 3.20 6.95
CA TYR A 3 7.96 2.95 6.96
C TYR A 3 8.33 1.52 6.53
N ASN A 4 9.05 1.39 5.42
CA ASN A 4 9.75 0.17 5.07
C ASN A 4 11.01 0.07 5.96
N ILE A 5 11.09 -0.96 6.81
CA ILE A 5 12.14 -1.06 7.83
C ILE A 5 13.33 -1.93 7.42
N LEU A 6 13.35 -2.39 6.16
CA LEU A 6 14.37 -3.24 5.57
C LEU A 6 14.57 -4.56 6.33
N SER A 7 14.03 -5.64 5.79
CA SER A 7 14.18 -6.98 6.38
C SER A 7 15.66 -7.39 6.38
N GLN A 8 16.12 -8.06 7.45
CA GLN A 8 17.53 -8.44 7.55
C GLN A 8 17.91 -9.50 6.53
N GLU A 9 17.04 -10.48 6.31
CA GLU A 9 17.23 -11.51 5.28
C GLU A 9 17.25 -10.86 3.89
N LEU A 10 16.33 -9.93 3.59
CA LEU A 10 16.31 -9.24 2.30
C LEU A 10 17.54 -8.35 2.09
N LEU A 11 18.03 -7.70 3.16
CA LEU A 11 19.29 -6.95 3.15
C LEU A 11 20.46 -7.88 2.78
N GLN A 12 20.55 -9.05 3.41
CA GLN A 12 21.63 -10.02 3.18
C GLN A 12 21.56 -10.63 1.78
N ASP A 13 20.38 -11.04 1.32
CA ASP A 13 20.14 -11.57 -0.02
C ASP A 13 20.49 -10.55 -1.12
N ASN A 14 20.36 -9.26 -0.81
CA ASN A 14 20.66 -8.15 -1.71
C ASN A 14 21.86 -7.31 -1.27
N ALA A 15 22.85 -7.92 -0.61
CA ALA A 15 24.03 -7.23 -0.07
C ALA A 15 24.77 -6.35 -1.09
N TYR A 16 24.67 -6.66 -2.39
CA TYR A 16 25.24 -5.84 -3.47
C TYR A 16 24.65 -4.42 -3.56
N LEU A 17 23.46 -4.17 -3.01
CA LEU A 17 22.81 -2.85 -2.94
C LEU A 17 23.40 -1.96 -1.83
N TYR A 18 24.07 -2.55 -0.85
CA TYR A 18 24.52 -1.89 0.39
C TYR A 18 26.04 -1.87 0.53
N ARG A 19 26.78 -2.05 -0.56
CA ARG A 19 28.27 -2.04 -0.56
C ARG A 19 28.87 -0.69 -0.18
N HIS A 20 28.09 0.38 -0.30
CA HIS A 20 28.48 1.73 0.10
C HIS A 20 28.42 1.93 1.63
N CYS A 21 27.70 1.09 2.36
CA CYS A 21 27.49 1.21 3.80
C CYS A 21 28.67 0.65 4.60
N ASP A 22 28.87 1.17 5.82
CA ASP A 22 29.75 0.53 6.81
C ASP A 22 29.18 -0.86 7.19
N PRO A 23 29.93 -1.97 7.04
CA PRO A 23 29.44 -3.29 7.41
C PRO A 23 29.01 -3.41 8.89
N GLY A 24 29.54 -2.57 9.79
CA GLY A 24 29.20 -2.57 11.21
C GLY A 24 27.78 -2.08 11.54
N ILE A 25 27.13 -1.35 10.62
CA ILE A 25 25.79 -0.79 10.85
C ILE A 25 24.66 -1.63 10.26
N LEU A 26 24.98 -2.55 9.35
CA LEU A 26 24.01 -3.39 8.65
C LEU A 26 23.39 -4.53 9.50
N PRO A 27 24.08 -5.11 10.50
CA PRO A 27 23.53 -6.15 11.36
C PRO A 27 22.28 -5.69 12.12
N TRP A 28 21.30 -6.59 12.25
CA TRP A 28 20.01 -6.31 12.89
C TRP A 28 20.12 -5.80 14.33
N ASN A 29 21.09 -6.31 15.09
CA ASN A 29 21.36 -5.87 16.47
C ASN A 29 21.83 -4.40 16.54
N HIS A 30 22.39 -3.84 15.48
CA HIS A 30 22.65 -2.41 15.36
C HIS A 30 21.41 -1.65 14.89
N ARG A 31 20.71 -2.18 13.89
CA ARG A 31 19.58 -1.48 13.23
C ARG A 31 18.34 -1.37 14.12
N LEU A 32 17.95 -2.45 14.80
CA LEU A 32 16.71 -2.50 15.58
C LEU A 32 16.62 -1.41 16.67
N PRO A 33 17.65 -1.18 17.52
CA PRO A 33 17.62 -0.10 18.50
C PRO A 33 17.34 1.27 17.87
N ASN A 34 17.94 1.58 16.73
CA ASN A 34 17.72 2.84 16.01
C ASN A 34 16.30 2.94 15.45
N LEU A 35 15.80 1.88 14.82
CA LEU A 35 14.42 1.83 14.30
C LEU A 35 13.39 2.03 15.42
N LEU A 36 13.58 1.37 16.58
CA LEU A 36 12.69 1.54 17.73
C LEU A 36 12.81 2.94 18.36
N ALA A 37 14.02 3.52 18.39
CA ALA A 37 14.23 4.88 18.86
C ALA A 37 13.50 5.90 17.96
N GLU A 38 13.57 5.74 16.64
CA GLU A 38 12.89 6.61 15.67
C GLU A 38 11.37 6.48 15.77
N ILE A 39 10.83 5.27 15.89
CA ILE A 39 9.40 5.03 16.14
C ILE A 39 8.95 5.70 17.45
N LYS A 40 9.71 5.52 18.53
CA LYS A 40 9.41 6.12 19.84
C LYS A 40 9.49 7.64 19.81
N GLN A 41 10.47 8.21 19.10
CA GLN A 41 10.65 9.65 18.97
C GLN A 41 9.48 10.31 18.24
N HIS A 42 9.00 9.69 17.16
CA HIS A 42 7.88 10.23 16.39
C HIS A 42 6.52 9.98 17.04
N ASP A 43 6.40 8.94 17.86
CA ASP A 43 5.24 8.65 18.72
C ASP A 43 3.88 8.66 17.98
N ALA A 44 3.88 8.20 16.73
CA ALA A 44 2.74 8.29 15.83
C ALA A 44 1.60 7.34 16.23
N ASP A 45 0.36 7.81 16.16
CA ASP A 45 -0.81 7.02 16.62
C ASP A 45 -1.06 5.72 15.83
N ILE A 46 -0.61 5.70 14.56
CA ILE A 46 -0.75 4.58 13.62
C ILE A 46 0.57 4.45 12.87
N LEU A 47 1.14 3.23 12.83
CA LEU A 47 2.31 2.84 12.07
C LEU A 47 1.90 1.81 11.02
N CYS A 48 2.28 2.04 9.76
CA CYS A 48 2.17 1.10 8.67
C CYS A 48 3.58 0.69 8.26
N LEU A 49 4.01 -0.50 8.65
CA LEU A 49 5.38 -0.97 8.44
C LEU A 49 5.44 -2.00 7.29
N GLN A 50 6.48 -1.94 6.47
CA GLN A 50 6.77 -2.92 5.40
C GLN A 50 8.13 -3.58 5.65
N GLU A 51 8.37 -4.73 5.02
CA GLU A 51 9.55 -5.58 5.24
C GLU A 51 9.79 -5.96 6.70
N VAL A 52 8.70 -6.17 7.43
CA VAL A 52 8.76 -6.64 8.80
C VAL A 52 9.04 -8.13 8.80
N GLN A 53 10.27 -8.55 9.09
CA GLN A 53 10.68 -9.97 9.15
C GLN A 53 9.94 -10.71 10.28
N GLU A 54 9.41 -11.91 10.03
CA GLU A 54 8.50 -12.63 10.94
C GLU A 54 9.13 -12.99 12.30
N ASP A 55 10.31 -13.58 12.31
CA ASP A 55 11.00 -13.97 13.54
C ASP A 55 11.42 -12.76 14.38
N HIS A 56 11.93 -11.70 13.73
CA HIS A 56 12.19 -10.42 14.39
C HIS A 56 10.91 -9.77 14.91
N TYR A 57 9.80 -9.92 14.19
CA TYR A 57 8.50 -9.40 14.60
C TYR A 57 8.04 -10.06 15.89
N GLU A 58 7.94 -11.39 15.92
CA GLU A 58 7.42 -12.11 17.09
C GLU A 58 8.35 -11.98 18.30
N ASN A 59 9.66 -12.02 18.10
CA ASN A 59 10.62 -12.08 19.21
C ASN A 59 11.05 -10.71 19.74
N GLN A 60 11.00 -9.64 18.93
CA GLN A 60 11.63 -8.36 19.28
C GLN A 60 10.76 -7.14 18.99
N ILE A 61 10.25 -6.99 17.76
CA ILE A 61 9.53 -5.77 17.34
C ILE A 61 8.18 -5.67 18.04
N LYS A 62 7.34 -6.72 17.97
CA LYS A 62 6.02 -6.73 18.59
C LYS A 62 6.09 -6.57 20.12
N PRO A 63 6.93 -7.31 20.87
CA PRO A 63 7.09 -7.08 22.31
C PRO A 63 7.49 -5.63 22.66
N ALA A 64 8.41 -5.04 21.89
CA ALA A 64 8.82 -3.65 22.10
C ALA A 64 7.68 -2.66 21.84
N LEU A 65 6.92 -2.83 20.75
CA LEU A 65 5.78 -1.98 20.41
C LEU A 65 4.62 -2.11 21.40
N LEU A 66 4.33 -3.33 21.89
CA LEU A 66 3.36 -3.55 22.97
C LEU A 66 3.75 -2.79 24.23
N THR A 67 5.04 -2.81 24.60
CA THR A 67 5.59 -2.06 25.74
C THR A 67 5.43 -0.54 25.56
N LEU A 68 5.48 -0.05 24.32
CA LEU A 68 5.21 1.35 23.98
C LEU A 68 3.71 1.69 23.92
N GLY A 69 2.81 0.78 24.27
CA GLY A 69 1.35 1.00 24.34
C GLY A 69 0.60 0.78 23.03
N TYR A 70 1.24 0.17 22.03
CA TYR A 70 0.62 -0.16 20.76
C TYR A 70 -0.07 -1.53 20.78
N GLN A 71 -1.04 -1.72 19.90
CA GLN A 71 -1.52 -3.02 19.42
C GLN A 71 -0.98 -3.24 18.00
N CYS A 72 -0.72 -4.50 17.65
CA CYS A 72 -0.06 -4.87 16.39
C CYS A 72 -0.85 -5.93 15.63
N GLU A 73 -1.21 -5.63 14.39
CA GLU A 73 -1.73 -6.58 13.41
C GLU A 73 -0.67 -6.81 12.32
N TYR A 74 -0.45 -8.05 11.94
CA TYR A 74 0.64 -8.43 11.01
C TYR A 74 0.16 -9.44 9.98
N LYS A 75 0.62 -9.25 8.75
CA LYS A 75 0.45 -10.19 7.65
C LYS A 75 1.79 -10.42 6.96
N LYS A 76 2.37 -11.60 7.21
CA LYS A 76 3.51 -12.12 6.45
C LYS A 76 3.15 -12.32 4.98
N ARG A 77 4.11 -12.08 4.09
CA ARG A 77 4.03 -12.53 2.69
C ARG A 77 3.81 -14.04 2.61
N THR A 78 3.18 -14.49 1.54
CA THR A 78 2.94 -15.93 1.34
C THR A 78 4.22 -16.66 0.92
N GLY A 79 4.12 -17.99 0.78
CA GLY A 79 5.24 -18.81 0.33
C GLY A 79 6.41 -18.78 1.33
N SER A 80 7.63 -18.72 0.80
CA SER A 80 8.87 -18.75 1.60
C SER A 80 9.43 -17.37 1.93
N LYS A 81 8.66 -16.29 1.73
CA LYS A 81 9.15 -14.93 1.98
C LYS A 81 9.21 -14.64 3.48
N PRO A 82 10.29 -14.05 4.02
CA PRO A 82 10.49 -13.97 5.47
C PRO A 82 9.75 -12.83 6.14
N ASP A 83 9.26 -11.86 5.36
CA ASP A 83 8.77 -10.57 5.81
C ASP A 83 7.30 -10.32 5.43
N GLY A 84 6.73 -9.23 5.96
CA GLY A 84 5.35 -8.84 5.71
C GLY A 84 5.06 -7.37 6.00
N CYS A 85 3.75 -7.09 6.10
CA CYS A 85 3.23 -5.78 6.47
C CYS A 85 2.64 -5.82 7.89
N ALA A 86 2.90 -4.79 8.68
CA ALA A 86 2.25 -4.58 9.97
C ALA A 86 1.44 -3.28 9.97
N ILE A 87 0.26 -3.30 10.60
CA ILE A 87 -0.44 -2.09 11.01
C ILE A 87 -0.51 -2.09 12.53
N VAL A 88 0.06 -1.05 13.12
CA VAL A 88 0.27 -0.90 14.55
C VAL A 88 -0.41 0.39 15.01
N PHE A 89 -1.13 0.39 16.12
CA PHE A 89 -1.88 1.57 16.56
C PHE A 89 -1.93 1.71 18.07
N LYS A 90 -2.01 2.95 18.57
CA LYS A 90 -2.07 3.22 20.01
C LYS A 90 -3.38 2.75 20.61
N SER A 91 -3.29 1.79 21.53
CA SER A 91 -4.44 1.24 22.25
C SER A 91 -5.18 2.29 23.10
N SER A 92 -4.49 3.35 23.52
CA SER A 92 -5.08 4.47 24.29
C SER A 92 -5.93 5.44 23.46
N ARG A 93 -5.91 5.32 22.13
CA ARG A 93 -6.62 6.24 21.23
C ARG A 93 -7.57 5.54 20.26
N LEU A 94 -7.30 4.29 19.94
CA LEU A 94 -7.94 3.54 18.87
C LEU A 94 -8.29 2.13 19.35
N SER A 95 -9.47 1.67 18.96
CA SER A 95 -9.89 0.27 19.08
C SER A 95 -9.97 -0.37 17.70
N LEU A 96 -9.55 -1.63 17.60
CA LEU A 96 -9.75 -2.44 16.40
C LEU A 96 -11.20 -2.90 16.29
N LEU A 97 -11.84 -2.60 15.15
CA LEU A 97 -13.17 -3.13 14.82
C LEU A 97 -13.08 -4.36 13.92
N SER A 98 -12.17 -4.35 12.95
CA SER A 98 -11.99 -5.44 12.00
C SER A 98 -10.59 -5.43 11.41
N SER A 99 -10.06 -6.62 11.12
CA SER A 99 -8.75 -6.85 10.51
C SER A 99 -8.91 -7.80 9.33
N ASN A 100 -8.36 -7.45 8.17
CA ASN A 100 -8.42 -8.27 6.95
C ASN A 100 -7.03 -8.37 6.30
N PRO A 101 -6.30 -9.47 6.52
CA PRO A 101 -5.12 -9.76 5.75
C PRO A 101 -5.50 -10.06 4.29
N ILE A 102 -4.67 -9.61 3.35
CA ILE A 102 -4.90 -9.79 1.91
C ILE A 102 -3.71 -10.53 1.32
N GLU A 103 -3.97 -11.64 0.65
CA GLU A 103 -3.00 -12.33 -0.19
C GLU A 103 -3.27 -11.96 -1.64
N PHE A 104 -2.24 -11.47 -2.36
CA PHE A 104 -2.40 -11.19 -3.78
C PHE A 104 -2.10 -12.41 -4.66
N LEU A 105 -1.43 -13.43 -4.12
CA LEU A 105 -1.24 -14.70 -4.80
C LEU A 105 -2.61 -15.38 -4.97
N CYS A 106 -2.97 -15.70 -6.22
CA CYS A 106 -4.17 -16.46 -6.53
C CYS A 106 -3.76 -17.80 -7.12
N PRO A 107 -3.82 -18.91 -6.36
CA PRO A 107 -3.45 -20.23 -6.87
C PRO A 107 -4.23 -20.59 -8.14
N GLY A 108 -3.51 -20.95 -9.21
CA GLY A 108 -4.10 -21.26 -10.51
C GLY A 108 -4.30 -20.06 -11.45
N ASP A 109 -4.09 -18.82 -10.98
CA ASP A 109 -4.07 -17.63 -11.84
C ASP A 109 -2.67 -17.42 -12.43
N THR A 110 -2.59 -17.18 -13.75
CA THR A 110 -1.30 -17.02 -14.46
C THR A 110 -0.67 -15.64 -14.30
N LEU A 111 -1.44 -14.63 -13.90
CA LEU A 111 -0.99 -13.26 -13.67
C LEU A 111 -0.58 -13.06 -12.21
N LEU A 112 -1.40 -13.52 -11.26
CA LEU A 112 -1.26 -13.27 -9.83
C LEU A 112 -0.46 -14.38 -9.14
N ASP A 113 0.82 -14.49 -9.51
CA ASP A 113 1.77 -15.54 -9.11
C ASP A 113 2.85 -15.04 -8.13
N ARG A 114 2.56 -13.99 -7.36
CA ARG A 114 3.53 -13.31 -6.48
C ARG A 114 3.04 -13.23 -5.05
N ASP A 115 3.96 -13.45 -4.12
CA ASP A 115 3.69 -13.57 -2.68
C ASP A 115 3.44 -12.25 -1.93
N ASN A 116 3.27 -11.14 -2.64
CA ASN A 116 3.00 -9.85 -2.03
C ASN A 116 1.65 -9.89 -1.29
N VAL A 117 1.52 -9.05 -0.26
CA VAL A 117 0.35 -8.99 0.61
C VAL A 117 -0.05 -7.56 0.92
N GLY A 118 -1.29 -7.40 1.38
CA GLY A 118 -1.78 -6.20 2.02
C GLY A 118 -2.42 -6.50 3.36
N LEU A 119 -2.75 -5.45 4.11
CA LEU A 119 -3.49 -5.54 5.36
C LEU A 119 -4.42 -4.34 5.44
N VAL A 120 -5.69 -4.57 5.79
CA VAL A 120 -6.70 -3.52 5.96
C VAL A 120 -7.33 -3.66 7.34
N LEU A 121 -7.27 -2.58 8.13
CA LEU A 121 -7.93 -2.49 9.43
C LEU A 121 -9.04 -1.44 9.38
N LEU A 122 -10.10 -1.70 10.13
CA LEU A 122 -11.08 -0.69 10.50
C LEU A 122 -10.85 -0.31 11.97
N LEU A 123 -10.49 0.94 12.22
CA LEU A 123 -10.15 1.45 13.56
C LEU A 123 -11.18 2.47 14.04
N GLN A 124 -11.55 2.41 15.31
CA GLN A 124 -12.45 3.37 15.96
C GLN A 124 -11.67 4.26 16.93
N PRO A 125 -11.63 5.59 16.72
CA PRO A 125 -11.11 6.52 17.71
C PRO A 125 -11.97 6.54 18.99
N HIS A 126 -11.34 6.57 20.17
CA HIS A 126 -12.05 6.57 21.45
C HIS A 126 -12.86 7.85 21.67
N ASP A 127 -12.32 9.02 21.31
CA ASP A 127 -12.98 10.33 21.45
C ASP A 127 -14.08 10.58 20.39
N ALA A 128 -14.46 9.55 19.63
CA ALA A 128 -15.52 9.60 18.64
C ALA A 128 -16.93 9.34 19.21
N ALA A 129 -17.16 9.70 20.48
CA ALA A 129 -18.51 9.79 21.04
C ALA A 129 -19.30 10.81 20.20
N SER A 130 -20.08 10.30 19.25
CA SER A 130 -20.67 11.12 18.21
C SER A 130 -21.89 11.85 18.78
N SER A 131 -21.98 13.16 18.54
CA SER A 131 -23.21 13.93 18.73
C SER A 131 -24.37 13.47 17.83
N SER A 132 -24.12 12.57 16.86
CA SER A 132 -25.07 12.04 15.87
C SER A 132 -25.42 10.55 16.04
N GLY A 133 -25.07 9.91 17.16
CA GLY A 133 -25.32 8.49 17.46
C GLY A 133 -24.58 7.43 16.61
N ARG A 134 -23.72 7.78 15.63
CA ARG A 134 -22.98 6.81 14.80
C ARG A 134 -21.47 6.82 15.06
N PRO A 135 -20.85 5.68 15.44
CA PRO A 135 -19.42 5.60 15.66
C PRO A 135 -18.64 6.06 14.42
N THR A 136 -17.58 6.83 14.61
CA THR A 136 -16.66 7.19 13.51
C THR A 136 -15.57 6.13 13.45
N SER A 137 -15.32 5.58 12.28
CA SER A 137 -14.19 4.69 12.03
C SER A 137 -13.28 5.26 10.95
N ILE A 138 -12.03 4.82 10.94
CA ILE A 138 -11.03 5.12 9.92
C ILE A 138 -10.59 3.78 9.32
N CYS A 139 -10.59 3.69 7.99
CA CYS A 139 -10.07 2.53 7.28
C CYS A 139 -8.57 2.74 7.02
N VAL A 140 -7.72 1.91 7.61
CA VAL A 140 -6.26 1.99 7.43
C VAL A 140 -5.80 0.81 6.61
N ALA A 141 -5.09 1.07 5.53
CA ALA A 141 -4.54 0.05 4.67
C ALA A 141 -3.02 0.18 4.58
N ASN A 142 -2.35 -0.97 4.44
CA ASN A 142 -0.91 -1.07 4.27
C ASN A 142 -0.59 -2.15 3.23
N THR A 143 0.43 -1.92 2.41
CA THR A 143 0.87 -2.88 1.39
C THR A 143 2.34 -2.72 1.06
N HIS A 144 2.93 -3.77 0.49
CA HIS A 144 4.20 -3.72 -0.22
C HIS A 144 4.01 -4.39 -1.59
N LEU A 145 3.80 -3.60 -2.63
CA LEU A 145 3.56 -4.09 -3.99
C LEU A 145 4.82 -4.71 -4.61
N LEU A 146 4.64 -5.53 -5.64
CA LEU A 146 5.73 -6.18 -6.37
C LEU A 146 6.81 -5.16 -6.79
N TYR A 147 8.08 -5.46 -6.48
CA TYR A 147 9.23 -4.66 -6.90
C TYR A 147 9.43 -4.62 -8.42
N ASN A 148 9.39 -5.80 -9.07
CA ASN A 148 9.81 -5.99 -10.47
C ASN A 148 9.26 -4.90 -11.42
N PRO A 149 10.13 -4.04 -11.99
CA PRO A 149 9.69 -2.87 -12.76
C PRO A 149 9.02 -3.24 -14.09
N ARG A 150 9.18 -4.48 -14.56
CA ARG A 150 8.64 -4.95 -15.84
C ARG A 150 7.27 -5.62 -15.72
N ARG A 151 6.74 -5.75 -14.50
CA ARG A 151 5.48 -6.45 -14.21
C ARG A 151 4.41 -5.52 -13.67
N GLY A 152 4.19 -4.40 -14.35
CA GLY A 152 3.12 -3.46 -13.99
C GLY A 152 1.71 -4.01 -14.17
N ASP A 153 1.54 -5.03 -15.02
CA ASP A 153 0.33 -5.87 -15.08
C ASP A 153 0.00 -6.48 -13.71
N ILE A 154 1.00 -7.08 -13.05
CA ILE A 154 0.84 -7.62 -11.69
C ILE A 154 0.60 -6.49 -10.69
N LYS A 155 1.37 -5.39 -10.73
CA LYS A 155 1.20 -4.29 -9.77
C LYS A 155 -0.21 -3.69 -9.83
N LEU A 156 -0.79 -3.53 -11.02
CA LEU A 156 -2.16 -3.04 -11.18
C LEU A 156 -3.19 -4.06 -10.67
N ALA A 157 -2.99 -5.35 -10.90
CA ALA A 157 -3.88 -6.39 -10.38
C ALA A 157 -3.82 -6.50 -8.84
N GLN A 158 -2.62 -6.46 -8.25
CA GLN A 158 -2.43 -6.39 -6.79
C GLN A 158 -3.12 -5.17 -6.20
N LEU A 159 -2.94 -4.01 -6.84
CA LEU A 159 -3.59 -2.79 -6.42
C LEU A 159 -5.12 -2.87 -6.54
N ALA A 160 -5.66 -3.49 -7.59
CA ALA A 160 -7.09 -3.67 -7.75
C ALA A 160 -7.71 -4.51 -6.62
N ILE A 161 -7.04 -5.58 -6.18
CA ILE A 161 -7.44 -6.39 -5.01
C ILE A 161 -7.46 -5.53 -3.75
N LEU A 162 -6.38 -4.78 -3.50
CA LEU A 162 -6.29 -3.91 -2.34
C LEU A 162 -7.39 -2.83 -2.34
N LEU A 163 -7.65 -2.20 -3.48
CA LEU A 163 -8.69 -1.18 -3.62
C LEU A 163 -10.11 -1.75 -3.42
N ALA A 164 -10.36 -2.97 -3.90
CA ALA A 164 -11.63 -3.67 -3.67
C ALA A 164 -11.88 -3.95 -2.19
N GLU A 165 -10.84 -4.40 -1.47
CA GLU A 165 -10.93 -4.62 -0.03
C GLU A 165 -11.12 -3.33 0.77
N ILE A 166 -10.39 -2.28 0.41
CA ILE A 166 -10.58 -0.96 1.03
C ILE A 166 -11.99 -0.44 0.77
N SER A 167 -12.53 -0.60 -0.45
CA SER A 167 -13.90 -0.19 -0.77
C SER A 167 -14.91 -0.93 0.11
N ARG A 168 -14.78 -2.26 0.22
CA ARG A 168 -15.64 -3.10 1.06
C ARG A 168 -15.59 -2.71 2.55
N PHE A 169 -14.40 -2.40 3.07
CA PHE A 169 -14.19 -2.02 4.47
C PHE A 169 -14.63 -0.59 4.79
N SER A 170 -14.33 0.35 3.89
CA SER A 170 -14.61 1.77 4.11
C SER A 170 -16.05 2.13 3.83
N ARG A 171 -16.76 1.39 2.97
CA ARG A 171 -18.16 1.65 2.57
C ARG A 171 -19.01 0.39 2.63
N PRO A 172 -19.25 -0.16 3.84
CA PRO A 172 -20.07 -1.36 3.97
C PRO A 172 -21.54 -1.10 3.58
N PRO A 173 -22.32 -2.16 3.25
CA PRO A 173 -23.71 -2.03 2.76
C PRO A 173 -24.68 -1.31 3.70
N ASN A 174 -24.32 -1.15 4.97
CA ASN A 174 -25.11 -0.40 5.96
C ASN A 174 -25.12 1.13 5.71
N GLY A 175 -24.46 1.60 4.66
CA GLY A 175 -24.42 3.01 4.25
C GLY A 175 -23.46 3.88 5.07
N SER A 176 -22.67 3.29 5.97
CA SER A 176 -21.58 4.00 6.64
C SER A 176 -20.40 4.23 5.69
N SER A 177 -19.66 5.31 5.91
CA SER A 177 -18.47 5.65 5.14
C SER A 177 -17.36 6.06 6.09
N SER A 178 -16.21 5.41 5.99
CA SER A 178 -15.00 5.70 6.75
C SER A 178 -13.96 6.34 5.83
N PRO A 179 -13.29 7.43 6.23
CA PRO A 179 -12.15 7.92 5.48
C PRO A 179 -11.04 6.87 5.44
N VAL A 180 -10.30 6.85 4.34
CA VAL A 180 -9.19 5.94 4.13
C VAL A 180 -7.87 6.63 4.44
N VAL A 181 -6.96 5.91 5.08
CA VAL A 181 -5.51 6.15 5.08
C VAL A 181 -4.86 4.94 4.45
N LEU A 182 -4.26 5.11 3.27
CA LEU A 182 -3.57 4.05 2.54
C LEU A 182 -2.07 4.34 2.55
N CYS A 183 -1.33 3.50 3.24
CA CYS A 183 0.13 3.54 3.35
C CYS A 183 0.76 2.41 2.55
N GLY A 184 2.06 2.52 2.27
CA GLY A 184 2.83 1.40 1.74
C GLY A 184 3.99 1.80 0.85
N ASP A 185 4.77 0.79 0.51
CA ASP A 185 5.72 0.80 -0.60
C ASP A 185 5.01 0.30 -1.85
N PHE A 186 4.78 1.20 -2.80
CA PHE A 186 4.08 0.90 -4.05
C PHE A 186 5.03 0.50 -5.17
N ASN A 187 6.35 0.54 -4.93
CA ASN A 187 7.38 0.32 -5.92
C ASN A 187 7.08 1.07 -7.22
N SER A 188 6.58 2.30 -7.11
CA SER A 188 6.11 3.12 -8.23
C SER A 188 6.41 4.57 -7.95
N THR A 189 6.92 5.29 -8.94
CA THR A 189 7.35 6.67 -8.80
C THR A 189 6.19 7.65 -8.87
N PRO A 190 6.36 8.88 -8.36
CA PRO A 190 5.38 9.94 -8.53
C PRO A 190 5.06 10.16 -10.00
N LEU A 191 3.82 10.53 -10.29
CA LEU A 191 3.29 10.79 -11.64
C LEU A 191 3.30 9.58 -12.61
N SER A 192 3.76 8.40 -12.20
CA SER A 192 3.62 7.15 -12.96
C SER A 192 2.14 6.83 -13.24
N PRO A 193 1.83 6.01 -14.27
CA PRO A 193 0.47 5.54 -14.50
C PRO A 193 -0.21 4.93 -13.27
N LEU A 194 0.51 4.13 -12.48
CA LEU A 194 -0.02 3.55 -11.23
C LEU A 194 -0.30 4.65 -10.18
N TYR A 195 0.62 5.59 -9.99
CA TYR A 195 0.40 6.72 -9.07
C TYR A 195 -0.80 7.57 -9.51
N ARG A 196 -0.91 7.89 -10.80
CA ARG A 196 -2.05 8.66 -11.34
C ARG A 196 -3.36 7.91 -11.17
N PHE A 197 -3.36 6.59 -11.33
CA PHE A 197 -4.54 5.77 -11.06
C PHE A 197 -5.03 5.99 -9.62
N LEU A 198 -4.13 5.82 -8.63
CA LEU A 198 -4.42 6.07 -7.21
C LEU A 198 -4.99 7.46 -6.93
N THR A 199 -4.38 8.51 -7.49
CA THR A 199 -4.74 9.89 -7.13
C THR A 199 -5.89 10.47 -7.94
N THR A 200 -6.17 9.94 -9.14
CA THR A 200 -7.23 10.45 -10.01
C THR A 200 -8.47 9.55 -10.05
N GLY A 201 -8.38 8.34 -9.48
CA GLY A 201 -9.47 7.36 -9.48
C GLY A 201 -9.70 6.70 -10.83
N ARG A 202 -8.86 6.92 -11.83
CA ARG A 202 -9.04 6.38 -13.18
C ARG A 202 -7.71 6.21 -13.93
N LEU A 203 -7.64 5.17 -14.75
CA LEU A 203 -6.54 4.94 -15.68
C LEU A 203 -7.08 4.42 -17.00
N ASN A 204 -6.87 5.18 -18.07
CA ASN A 204 -6.97 4.66 -19.43
C ASN A 204 -5.61 4.01 -19.78
N TYR A 205 -5.61 2.71 -20.02
CA TYR A 205 -4.40 1.94 -20.27
C TYR A 205 -4.23 1.53 -21.74
N SER A 206 -5.00 2.15 -22.66
CA SER A 206 -4.84 1.96 -24.10
C SER A 206 -3.40 2.27 -24.55
N GLY A 207 -2.74 1.30 -25.18
CA GLY A 207 -1.37 1.44 -25.66
C GLY A 207 -0.30 1.53 -24.55
N LEU A 208 -0.66 1.31 -23.28
CA LEU A 208 0.29 1.38 -22.18
C LEU A 208 1.14 0.10 -22.09
N LYS A 209 2.47 0.24 -22.08
CA LYS A 209 3.42 -0.86 -21.90
C LYS A 209 3.48 -1.31 -20.44
N ILE A 210 3.62 -2.62 -20.22
CA ILE A 210 3.57 -3.23 -18.87
C ILE A 210 4.59 -2.63 -17.89
N GLY A 211 5.82 -2.34 -18.31
CA GLY A 211 6.86 -1.77 -17.43
C GLY A 211 6.95 -0.25 -17.47
N SER A 212 6.06 0.44 -18.20
CA SER A 212 5.87 1.88 -18.04
C SER A 212 4.94 2.23 -16.88
N VAL A 213 4.24 1.24 -16.31
CA VAL A 213 3.21 1.43 -15.29
C VAL A 213 3.74 2.06 -13.99
N SER A 214 4.90 1.60 -13.51
CA SER A 214 5.45 2.06 -12.22
C SER A 214 6.39 3.25 -12.34
N GLY A 215 6.92 3.55 -13.53
CA GLY A 215 7.90 4.62 -13.72
C GLY A 215 9.31 4.33 -13.17
N GLN A 216 9.59 3.11 -12.72
CA GLN A 216 10.92 2.73 -12.19
C GLN A 216 12.01 2.62 -13.27
N GLU A 217 11.66 2.32 -14.53
CA GLU A 217 12.59 2.29 -15.66
C GLU A 217 12.32 3.48 -16.61
N ASN A 218 13.35 4.27 -16.92
CA ASN A 218 13.24 5.43 -17.81
C ASN A 218 12.98 5.05 -19.29
N SER A 219 13.30 3.82 -19.71
CA SER A 219 13.20 3.41 -21.12
C SER A 219 12.95 1.90 -21.28
N PRO A 220 11.74 1.41 -20.98
CA PRO A 220 11.38 0.01 -21.18
C PRO A 220 11.36 -0.33 -22.68
N ARG A 221 12.36 -1.08 -23.15
CA ARG A 221 12.46 -1.56 -24.54
C ARG A 221 11.84 -2.95 -24.70
N GLY A 222 11.17 -3.20 -25.83
CA GLY A 222 10.66 -4.52 -26.22
C GLY A 222 9.54 -5.09 -25.35
N GLN A 223 8.83 -4.26 -24.59
CA GLN A 223 7.80 -4.73 -23.67
C GLN A 223 6.41 -4.83 -24.30
N ARG A 224 5.65 -5.81 -23.83
CA ARG A 224 4.25 -6.03 -24.20
C ARG A 224 3.37 -4.88 -23.73
N LEU A 225 2.26 -4.66 -24.43
CA LEU A 225 1.18 -3.81 -23.97
C LEU A 225 0.38 -4.52 -22.87
N LEU A 226 -0.27 -3.73 -22.01
CA LEU A 226 -1.24 -4.26 -21.05
C LEU A 226 -2.38 -4.97 -21.80
N PRO A 227 -2.80 -6.16 -21.36
CA PRO A 227 -3.94 -6.85 -21.93
C PRO A 227 -5.25 -6.15 -21.55
N SER A 228 -6.33 -6.48 -22.27
CA SER A 228 -7.69 -6.03 -21.96
C SER A 228 -8.62 -7.23 -21.82
N PRO A 229 -9.22 -7.47 -20.64
CA PRO A 229 -8.95 -6.82 -19.36
C PRO A 229 -7.51 -7.09 -18.85
N ILE A 230 -7.06 -6.32 -17.85
CA ILE A 230 -5.72 -6.50 -17.25
C ILE A 230 -5.64 -7.82 -16.48
N TRP A 231 -6.70 -8.16 -15.72
CA TRP A 231 -6.84 -9.39 -14.96
C TRP A 231 -8.07 -10.20 -15.41
N SER A 232 -8.09 -11.49 -15.09
CA SER A 232 -9.18 -12.40 -15.44
C SER A 232 -10.46 -12.09 -14.65
N HIS A 233 -11.63 -12.37 -15.23
CA HIS A 233 -12.92 -12.31 -14.54
C HIS A 233 -13.01 -13.27 -13.34
N SER A 234 -12.25 -14.36 -13.36
CA SER A 234 -12.16 -15.31 -12.24
C SER A 234 -11.65 -14.68 -10.94
N LEU A 235 -11.02 -13.50 -11.02
CA LEU A 235 -10.61 -12.73 -9.84
C LEU A 235 -11.81 -12.18 -9.05
N GLY A 236 -13.00 -12.11 -9.66
CA GLY A 236 -14.20 -11.57 -9.01
C GLY A 236 -14.15 -10.05 -8.79
N ILE A 237 -13.20 -9.34 -9.41
CA ILE A 237 -13.04 -7.89 -9.31
C ILE A 237 -13.32 -7.24 -10.66
N ASP A 238 -14.24 -6.27 -10.67
CA ASP A 238 -14.61 -5.53 -11.87
C ASP A 238 -13.62 -4.39 -12.21
N HIS A 239 -13.88 -3.71 -13.33
CA HIS A 239 -13.07 -2.56 -13.78
C HIS A 239 -13.16 -1.34 -12.85
N GLN A 240 -14.08 -1.31 -11.88
CA GLN A 240 -14.18 -0.27 -10.85
C GLN A 240 -13.43 -0.64 -9.57
N CYS A 241 -12.63 -1.71 -9.62
CA CYS A 241 -11.92 -2.28 -8.48
C CYS A 241 -12.87 -2.56 -7.32
N GLN A 242 -14.01 -3.20 -7.61
CA GLN A 242 -14.97 -3.67 -6.62
C GLN A 242 -15.21 -5.17 -6.79
N TYR A 243 -15.49 -5.85 -5.69
CA TYR A 243 -15.96 -7.23 -5.75
C TYR A 243 -17.30 -7.29 -6.47
N ARG A 244 -17.43 -8.21 -7.41
CA ARG A 244 -18.68 -8.48 -8.10
C ARG A 244 -19.67 -9.10 -7.10
N ASN A 245 -20.89 -8.58 -7.07
CA ASN A 245 -21.98 -9.23 -6.38
C ASN A 245 -22.43 -10.44 -7.22
N GLU A 246 -21.83 -11.61 -7.04
CA GLU A 246 -22.47 -12.82 -7.54
C GLU A 246 -23.67 -13.16 -6.65
N PRO A 247 -24.87 -13.38 -7.22
CA PRO A 247 -25.93 -14.02 -6.47
C PRO A 247 -25.47 -15.42 -6.08
N ALA A 248 -25.56 -15.76 -4.80
CA ALA A 248 -25.32 -17.11 -4.30
C ALA A 248 -26.34 -18.11 -4.89
N ALA A 249 -26.12 -18.59 -6.11
CA ALA A 249 -26.94 -19.62 -6.73
C ALA A 249 -26.18 -20.32 -7.87
N ALA A 250 -25.44 -21.39 -7.54
CA ALA A 250 -25.37 -22.64 -8.31
C ALA A 250 -24.47 -23.70 -7.64
N ALA A 251 -24.67 -23.95 -6.35
CA ALA A 251 -24.26 -25.22 -5.73
C ALA A 251 -25.45 -26.18 -5.69
N SER A 252 -26.01 -26.51 -6.87
CA SER A 252 -26.87 -27.68 -7.08
C SER A 252 -27.34 -27.72 -8.54
N LYS A 253 -26.70 -28.57 -9.35
CA LYS A 253 -27.34 -29.50 -10.30
C LYS A 253 -26.26 -30.18 -11.13
N GLU A 254 -25.90 -31.39 -10.72
CA GLU A 254 -25.32 -32.38 -11.62
C GLU A 254 -26.31 -32.67 -12.75
N GLY A 255 -25.78 -32.76 -13.98
CA GLY A 255 -26.49 -33.37 -15.12
C GLY A 255 -27.29 -32.41 -16.00
N ALA A 256 -26.61 -31.70 -16.89
CA ALA A 256 -27.09 -31.43 -18.25
C ALA A 256 -25.93 -30.88 -19.10
N SER A 257 -25.71 -31.49 -20.27
CA SER A 257 -24.80 -31.01 -21.31
C SER A 257 -25.13 -29.56 -21.70
N SER A 258 -24.22 -28.62 -21.46
CA SER A 258 -24.38 -27.22 -21.87
C SER A 258 -23.48 -26.91 -23.06
N GLU A 259 -24.11 -26.54 -24.17
CA GLU A 259 -23.50 -25.81 -25.29
C GLU A 259 -22.76 -24.55 -24.79
N PRO A 260 -21.77 -24.03 -25.54
CA PRO A 260 -21.09 -22.79 -25.18
C PRO A 260 -22.10 -21.64 -25.24
N SER A 261 -22.53 -21.15 -24.07
CA SER A 261 -23.36 -19.97 -23.94
C SER A 261 -22.58 -18.75 -24.47
N THR A 262 -23.22 -18.01 -25.38
CA THR A 262 -22.67 -16.76 -25.89
C THR A 262 -22.60 -15.75 -24.75
N PRO A 263 -21.46 -15.06 -24.54
CA PRO A 263 -21.36 -14.08 -23.46
C PRO A 263 -22.33 -12.91 -23.71
N ASP A 264 -23.02 -12.52 -22.64
CA ASP A 264 -24.02 -11.44 -22.59
C ASP A 264 -23.46 -10.12 -23.17
N PRO A 265 -24.27 -9.25 -23.80
CA PRO A 265 -23.81 -8.01 -24.41
C PRO A 265 -23.10 -7.06 -23.43
N GLU A 266 -23.49 -7.06 -22.15
CA GLU A 266 -22.83 -6.27 -21.10
C GLU A 266 -21.39 -6.74 -20.87
N THR A 267 -21.18 -8.06 -20.81
CA THR A 267 -19.86 -8.69 -20.72
C THR A 267 -19.01 -8.30 -21.93
N LYS A 268 -19.56 -8.35 -23.16
CA LYS A 268 -18.85 -7.92 -24.39
C LYS A 268 -18.50 -6.43 -24.42
N ALA A 269 -19.32 -5.57 -23.82
CA ALA A 269 -19.03 -4.14 -23.70
C ALA A 269 -17.94 -3.85 -22.67
N GLU A 270 -17.88 -4.64 -21.59
CA GLU A 270 -16.82 -4.58 -20.58
C GLU A 270 -15.45 -4.95 -21.18
N PHE A 271 -15.39 -5.94 -22.07
CA PHE A 271 -14.16 -6.38 -22.77
C PHE A 271 -13.49 -5.31 -23.65
N LYS A 272 -14.21 -4.25 -24.03
CA LYS A 272 -13.67 -3.12 -24.81
C LYS A 272 -13.24 -1.93 -23.94
N ARG A 273 -13.50 -1.94 -22.63
CA ARG A 273 -13.12 -0.84 -21.75
C ARG A 273 -11.64 -0.94 -21.40
N LEU A 274 -10.81 -0.20 -22.12
CA LEU A 274 -9.40 0.04 -21.80
C LEU A 274 -9.23 1.02 -20.61
N ARG A 275 -10.09 0.90 -19.61
CA ARG A 275 -10.16 1.80 -18.46
C ARG A 275 -10.46 1.02 -17.18
N ILE A 276 -9.69 1.31 -16.14
CA ILE A 276 -9.97 0.92 -14.75
C ILE A 276 -10.23 2.17 -13.90
N GLU A 277 -11.03 2.02 -12.85
CA GLU A 277 -11.49 3.09 -11.99
C GLU A 277 -11.54 2.65 -10.51
N HIS A 278 -11.58 3.62 -9.59
CA HIS A 278 -11.96 3.44 -8.19
C HIS A 278 -12.59 4.71 -7.64
N ASN A 279 -13.39 4.61 -6.58
CA ASN A 279 -14.18 5.73 -6.04
C ASN A 279 -13.72 6.22 -4.66
N LEU A 280 -12.52 5.83 -4.21
CA LEU A 280 -11.96 6.17 -2.90
C LEU A 280 -11.53 7.65 -2.72
N ASN A 281 -11.39 8.41 -3.81
CA ASN A 281 -10.97 9.82 -3.81
C ASN A 281 -9.69 10.06 -2.98
N LEU A 282 -8.59 9.40 -3.34
CA LEU A 282 -7.35 9.46 -2.58
C LEU A 282 -6.46 10.63 -3.00
N ARG A 283 -5.81 11.26 -2.03
CA ARG A 283 -4.79 12.30 -2.23
C ARG A 283 -3.50 11.93 -1.53
N SER A 284 -2.35 12.22 -2.15
CA SER A 284 -1.06 12.08 -1.48
C SER A 284 -0.84 13.18 -0.44
N THR A 285 -0.24 12.81 0.68
CA THR A 285 0.21 13.76 1.70
C THR A 285 1.43 14.56 1.25
N TYR A 286 2.29 13.99 0.40
CA TYR A 286 3.50 14.59 -0.13
C TYR A 286 3.27 15.19 -1.52
N GLN A 287 4.07 16.20 -1.87
CA GLN A 287 4.01 16.86 -3.18
C GLN A 287 5.05 16.32 -4.15
N HIS A 288 6.00 15.52 -3.65
CA HIS A 288 7.08 14.86 -4.40
C HIS A 288 8.16 15.81 -4.91
N LEU A 289 8.11 17.08 -4.51
CA LEU A 289 9.00 18.15 -4.93
C LEU A 289 9.39 19.01 -3.73
N LEU A 290 10.69 19.25 -3.57
CA LEU A 290 11.26 20.09 -2.53
C LEU A 290 11.17 21.57 -2.90
N PRO A 291 10.69 22.45 -2.01
CA PRO A 291 10.80 23.89 -2.19
C PRO A 291 12.24 24.37 -1.89
N PRO A 292 12.70 25.49 -2.49
CA PRO A 292 12.06 26.25 -3.56
C PRO A 292 12.40 25.74 -4.97
N ASN A 293 13.38 24.86 -5.11
CA ASN A 293 13.98 24.52 -6.42
C ASN A 293 13.28 23.39 -7.19
N GLY A 294 12.24 22.77 -6.62
CA GLY A 294 11.44 21.74 -7.29
C GLY A 294 12.20 20.44 -7.55
N ARG A 295 13.29 20.17 -6.81
CA ARG A 295 13.97 18.87 -6.91
C ARG A 295 13.07 17.75 -6.39
N PRO A 296 13.17 16.52 -6.91
CA PRO A 296 12.38 15.40 -6.39
C PRO A 296 12.65 15.13 -4.91
N GLU A 297 11.59 14.94 -4.14
CA GLU A 297 11.68 14.22 -2.86
C GLU A 297 12.03 12.76 -3.15
N ILE A 298 12.77 12.11 -2.25
CA ILE A 298 13.03 10.67 -2.30
C ILE A 298 12.67 10.01 -0.99
N THR A 299 12.28 8.73 -1.06
CA THR A 299 11.89 7.93 0.10
C THR A 299 12.80 6.73 0.30
N THR A 300 13.59 6.34 -0.71
CA THR A 300 14.61 5.29 -0.63
C THR A 300 15.91 5.73 -1.30
N HIS A 301 17.05 5.30 -0.75
CA HIS A 301 18.36 5.54 -1.36
C HIS A 301 19.39 4.45 -1.04
N HIS A 302 19.67 3.60 -2.02
CA HIS A 302 20.76 2.61 -1.98
C HIS A 302 21.58 2.67 -3.28
N SER A 303 22.60 1.81 -3.45
CA SER A 303 23.57 1.86 -4.56
C SER A 303 23.00 1.84 -6.00
N ARG A 304 21.70 1.59 -6.18
CA ARG A 304 21.05 1.45 -7.50
C ARG A 304 19.85 2.36 -7.70
N THR A 305 19.32 2.95 -6.63
CA THR A 305 18.03 3.65 -6.68
C THR A 305 18.01 4.76 -5.66
N ALA A 306 17.55 5.93 -6.11
CA ALA A 306 17.24 7.08 -5.29
C ALA A 306 15.91 7.65 -5.81
N LEU A 307 14.79 7.20 -5.26
CA LEU A 307 13.44 7.50 -5.79
C LEU A 307 12.43 7.65 -4.66
N THR A 308 11.27 8.23 -4.97
CA THR A 308 10.07 8.10 -4.14
C THR A 308 9.30 6.86 -4.59
N VAL A 309 9.03 5.94 -3.67
CA VAL A 309 8.17 4.75 -3.88
C VAL A 309 7.16 4.53 -2.75
N ASP A 310 7.36 5.22 -1.62
CA ASP A 310 6.52 5.14 -0.44
C ASP A 310 5.49 6.27 -0.42
N TYR A 311 4.26 5.96 -0.01
CA TYR A 311 3.19 6.95 0.04
C TYR A 311 2.33 6.81 1.28
N ILE A 312 1.89 7.95 1.81
CA ILE A 312 0.69 8.05 2.64
C ILE A 312 -0.38 8.77 1.80
N MET A 313 -1.39 8.02 1.38
CA MET A 313 -2.57 8.50 0.68
C MET A 313 -3.74 8.60 1.65
N TYR A 314 -4.65 9.56 1.44
CA TYR A 314 -5.80 9.73 2.32
C TYR A 314 -7.05 10.23 1.59
N THR A 315 -8.23 9.94 2.14
CA THR A 315 -9.50 10.56 1.69
C THR A 315 -9.61 11.97 2.26
N PRO A 316 -9.54 13.04 1.45
CA PRO A 316 -9.61 14.40 1.93
C PRO A 316 -11.02 14.77 2.36
N ASP A 317 -11.11 15.70 3.31
CA ASP A 317 -12.36 16.40 3.60
C ASP A 317 -12.78 17.28 2.41
N THR A 318 -13.92 16.93 1.80
CA THR A 318 -14.49 17.67 0.66
C THR A 318 -15.99 17.88 0.86
N VAL A 319 -16.47 19.09 0.55
CA VAL A 319 -17.87 19.53 0.66
C VAL A 319 -18.86 18.63 -0.10
N THR A 320 -18.38 17.85 -1.06
CA THR A 320 -19.17 17.02 -1.98
C THR A 320 -19.69 15.69 -1.41
N TYR A 321 -19.30 15.29 -0.21
CA TYR A 321 -19.88 14.09 0.42
C TYR A 321 -21.01 14.50 1.37
N PRO A 322 -22.28 14.16 1.08
CA PRO A 322 -23.44 14.60 1.88
C PRO A 322 -23.40 14.13 3.35
N ASN A 323 -22.49 13.22 3.70
CA ASN A 323 -22.24 12.68 5.04
C ASN A 323 -20.73 12.68 5.40
N GLY A 324 -19.90 13.49 4.74
CA GLY A 324 -18.45 13.32 4.62
C GLY A 324 -17.63 13.54 5.89
N ARG A 325 -17.14 12.45 6.48
CA ARG A 325 -16.10 12.46 7.56
C ARG A 325 -14.70 12.31 6.95
N GLY A 326 -14.26 13.26 6.12
CA GLY A 326 -12.94 13.20 5.50
C GLY A 326 -11.79 13.52 6.47
N LEU A 327 -10.56 13.43 5.99
CA LEU A 327 -9.37 13.83 6.75
C LEU A 327 -8.81 15.15 6.24
N HIS A 328 -8.46 16.03 7.17
CA HIS A 328 -7.74 17.27 6.89
C HIS A 328 -6.26 17.11 7.28
N LEU A 329 -5.35 17.29 6.32
CA LEU A 329 -3.91 17.21 6.55
C LEU A 329 -3.41 18.47 7.28
N LEU A 330 -2.93 18.28 8.51
CA LEU A 330 -2.42 19.37 9.36
C LEU A 330 -0.92 19.63 9.17
N GLY A 331 -0.19 18.63 8.69
CA GLY A 331 1.25 18.72 8.49
C GLY A 331 1.86 17.37 8.16
N ARG A 332 3.11 17.39 7.67
CA ARG A 332 3.91 16.22 7.37
C ARG A 332 5.37 16.46 7.76
N LEU A 333 6.09 15.39 8.07
CA LEU A 333 7.55 15.43 8.18
C LEU A 333 8.12 15.61 6.77
N SER A 334 8.93 16.64 6.57
CA SER A 334 9.56 16.92 5.28
C SER A 334 10.52 15.79 4.88
N LEU A 335 10.51 15.43 3.60
CA LEU A 335 11.52 14.56 3.02
C LEU A 335 12.74 15.39 2.58
N VAL A 336 13.76 14.68 2.09
CA VAL A 336 14.98 15.23 1.50
C VAL A 336 15.12 14.78 0.05
N GLY A 337 16.13 15.30 -0.64
CA GLY A 337 16.46 14.91 -2.01
C GLY A 337 17.66 13.96 -2.04
N GLN A 338 18.02 13.55 -3.25
CA GLN A 338 19.16 12.66 -3.47
C GLN A 338 20.48 13.26 -2.98
N ALA A 339 20.75 14.53 -3.27
CA ALA A 339 22.00 15.19 -2.89
C ALA A 339 22.22 15.17 -1.36
N GLU A 340 21.17 15.42 -0.57
CA GLU A 340 21.24 15.39 0.89
C GLU A 340 21.57 13.98 1.43
N LEU A 341 21.04 12.93 0.81
CA LEU A 341 21.38 11.56 1.20
C LEU A 341 22.76 11.13 0.69
N GLU A 342 23.26 11.68 -0.41
CA GLU A 342 24.64 11.46 -0.88
C GLU A 342 25.66 12.05 0.10
N GLU A 343 25.37 13.19 0.73
CA GLU A 343 26.24 13.82 1.75
C GLU A 343 26.45 12.94 2.99
N VAL A 344 25.48 12.08 3.31
CA VAL A 344 25.57 11.11 4.42
C VAL A 344 25.89 9.69 3.95
N ASN A 345 26.44 9.55 2.74
CA ASN A 345 26.83 8.28 2.13
C ASN A 345 25.66 7.29 2.01
N GLY A 346 24.50 7.77 1.59
CA GLY A 346 23.31 6.97 1.30
C GLY A 346 22.61 6.38 2.52
N LEU A 347 21.76 5.39 2.28
CA LEU A 347 21.07 4.60 3.29
C LEU A 347 21.34 3.08 3.11
N PRO A 348 21.25 2.27 4.18
CA PRO A 348 21.28 2.68 5.59
C PRO A 348 22.60 3.38 5.96
N ASN A 349 22.58 4.18 7.03
CA ASN A 349 23.75 4.84 7.61
C ASN A 349 23.70 4.79 9.16
N HIS A 350 24.66 5.42 9.84
CA HIS A 350 24.76 5.40 11.30
C HIS A 350 23.53 5.96 12.05
N HIS A 351 22.73 6.79 11.39
CA HIS A 351 21.55 7.43 11.97
C HIS A 351 20.24 6.84 11.45
N HIS A 352 20.22 6.34 10.22
CA HIS A 352 19.05 5.75 9.57
C HIS A 352 19.29 4.29 9.24
N SER A 353 18.57 3.41 9.91
CA SER A 353 18.80 1.95 9.87
C SER A 353 17.89 1.18 8.91
N SER A 354 17.30 1.89 7.95
CA SER A 354 16.62 1.35 6.76
C SER A 354 17.16 2.07 5.53
N ASP A 355 17.06 1.46 4.36
CA ASP A 355 17.31 2.12 3.08
C ASP A 355 16.16 3.04 2.64
N HIS A 356 15.05 3.03 3.37
CA HIS A 356 13.94 3.96 3.24
C HIS A 356 13.93 5.01 4.37
N LEU A 357 13.23 6.13 4.13
CA LEU A 357 12.91 7.16 5.12
C LEU A 357 11.47 6.97 5.63
N PRO A 358 11.18 7.20 6.92
CA PRO A 358 9.82 7.14 7.42
C PRO A 358 8.99 8.33 6.92
N LEU A 359 7.81 8.04 6.37
CA LEU A 359 6.81 9.06 6.09
C LEU A 359 5.96 9.30 7.33
N LEU A 360 5.67 10.57 7.63
CA LEU A 360 4.84 10.95 8.77
C LEU A 360 3.90 12.08 8.39
N ALA A 361 2.61 11.89 8.67
CA ALA A 361 1.56 12.86 8.44
C ALA A 361 0.67 12.98 9.67
N ARG A 362 0.19 14.19 9.94
CA ARG A 362 -0.76 14.49 11.02
C ARG A 362 -2.09 14.89 10.41
N PHE A 363 -3.17 14.23 10.82
CA PHE A 363 -4.51 14.49 10.31
C PHE A 363 -5.45 14.97 11.40
N ARG A 364 -6.45 15.75 11.01
CA ARG A 364 -7.69 15.96 11.76
C ARG A 364 -8.79 15.15 11.08
N LEU A 365 -9.52 14.35 11.86
CA LEU A 365 -10.75 13.72 11.41
C LEU A 365 -11.90 14.74 11.49
N CYS A 366 -12.49 15.07 10.34
CA CYS A 366 -13.64 15.98 10.28
C CYS A 366 -14.91 15.22 10.69
N ARG A 367 -15.78 15.88 11.47
CA ARG A 367 -16.96 15.28 12.11
C ARG A 367 -18.22 15.49 11.30
#